data_AF-A0A957DDD9-F1
#
_entry.id   AF-A0A957DDD9-F1
#
_cell.length_a   1.000
_cell.length_b   1.000
_cell.length_c   1.000
_cell.angle_alpha   90.00
_cell.angle_beta   90.00
_cell.angle_gamma   90.00
#
_symmetry.space_group_name_H-M   'P 1'
#
loop_
_entity.id
_entity.type
_entity.pdbx_description
1 polymer ?
#
loop_
_entity_poly.entity_id
_entity_poly.type
_entity_poly.pdbx_seq_one_letter_code
_entity_poly.pdbx_strand_id
1 'polypeptide(L)'
;MGKVTRLTQYQWQDQKYEGHVFAEALRQFVHYDKMLVFLTAEAREATYPTLAALQDPRIEPIDIPDGRTSAEMWQTFSRLTEVVAAGIRKRQ
;
A
#
# COMPACT_ATOMS: atom_id res chain seq x y z
N MET A 1 3.87 -10.19 10.71
CA MET A 1 3.56 -10.91 9.45
C MET A 1 4.20 -10.11 8.30
N GLY A 2 4.82 -10.76 7.31
CA GLY A 2 5.34 -10.08 6.10
C GLY A 2 6.84 -9.74 6.05
N LYS A 3 7.73 -10.47 6.76
CA LYS A 3 9.17 -10.16 6.83
C LYS A 3 9.96 -10.40 5.53
N VAL A 4 9.45 -11.23 4.64
CA VAL A 4 10.14 -11.64 3.41
C VAL A 4 9.10 -11.70 2.30
N THR A 5 9.31 -10.90 1.26
CA THR A 5 8.52 -10.99 0.03
C THR A 5 8.90 -12.27 -0.70
N ARG A 6 7.91 -13.12 -1.00
CA ARG A 6 8.12 -14.33 -1.79
C ARG A 6 7.52 -14.09 -3.16
N LEU A 7 8.21 -14.58 -4.19
CA LEU A 7 7.65 -14.64 -5.53
C LEU A 7 6.32 -15.40 -5.46
N THR A 8 5.25 -14.71 -5.81
CA THR A 8 3.87 -15.18 -5.66
C THR A 8 3.10 -14.87 -6.94
N GLN A 9 2.35 -15.85 -7.44
CA GLN A 9 1.42 -15.65 -8.54
C GLN A 9 0.08 -15.18 -8.00
N TYR A 10 -0.28 -13.95 -8.34
CA TYR A 10 -1.59 -13.36 -8.10
C TYR A 10 -2.49 -13.60 -9.31
N GLN A 11 -3.78 -13.83 -9.07
CA GLN A 11 -4.78 -14.01 -10.13
C GLN A 11 -6.04 -13.19 -9.81
N TRP A 12 -6.55 -12.49 -10.82
CA TRP A 12 -7.84 -11.82 -10.79
C TRP A 12 -8.48 -11.94 -12.18
N GLN A 13 -9.70 -12.47 -12.24
CA GLN A 13 -10.35 -12.84 -13.51
C GLN A 13 -9.42 -13.75 -14.36
N ASP A 14 -9.25 -13.42 -15.64
CA ASP A 14 -8.38 -14.13 -16.58
C ASP A 14 -6.94 -13.60 -16.59
N GLN A 15 -6.61 -12.64 -15.71
CA GLN A 15 -5.28 -12.05 -15.59
C GLN A 15 -4.46 -12.74 -14.50
N LYS A 16 -3.18 -12.97 -14.79
CA LYS A 16 -2.20 -13.50 -13.86
C LYS A 16 -1.01 -12.56 -13.80
N TYR A 17 -0.48 -12.34 -12.61
CA TYR A 17 0.71 -11.55 -12.41
C TYR A 17 1.60 -12.19 -11.35
N GLU A 18 2.90 -12.30 -11.65
CA GLU A 18 3.88 -12.82 -10.71
C GLU A 18 4.68 -11.65 -10.13
N GLY A 19 4.71 -11.56 -8.80
CA GLY A 19 5.35 -10.44 -8.10
C GLY A 19 5.68 -10.78 -6.65
N HIS A 20 6.25 -9.80 -5.96
CA HIS A 20 6.79 -9.94 -4.61
C HIS A 20 5.85 -9.34 -3.56
N VAL A 21 5.08 -8.32 -3.93
CA VAL A 21 4.06 -7.70 -3.08
C VAL A 21 2.73 -7.53 -3.82
N PHE A 22 1.63 -7.66 -3.08
CA PHE A 22 0.28 -7.62 -3.65
C PHE A 22 -0.04 -6.30 -4.39
N ALA A 23 0.53 -5.18 -3.94
CA ALA A 23 0.34 -3.89 -4.60
C ALA A 23 0.86 -3.86 -6.05
N GLU A 24 1.86 -4.68 -6.39
CA GLU A 24 2.29 -4.84 -7.79
C GLU A 24 1.17 -5.45 -8.64
N ALA A 25 0.45 -6.44 -8.11
CA ALA A 25 -0.67 -7.07 -8.80
C ALA A 25 -1.85 -6.11 -8.99
N LEU A 26 -2.17 -5.29 -7.97
CA LEU A 26 -3.19 -4.24 -8.10
C LEU A 26 -2.85 -3.24 -9.21
N ARG A 27 -1.57 -2.90 -9.37
CA ARG A 27 -1.09 -2.07 -10.48
C ARG A 27 -1.37 -2.66 -11.86
N GLN A 28 -1.41 -3.99 -11.99
CA GLN A 28 -1.74 -4.64 -13.25
C GLN A 28 -3.25 -4.81 -13.44
N PHE A 29 -3.97 -5.19 -12.38
CA PHE A 29 -5.35 -5.66 -12.49
C PHE A 29 -6.39 -4.55 -12.54
N VAL A 30 -6.07 -3.37 -11.99
CA VAL A 30 -7.07 -2.28 -11.88
C VAL A 30 -6.51 -0.94 -12.34
N HIS A 31 -7.39 -0.13 -12.93
CA HIS A 31 -7.10 1.27 -13.19
C HIS A 31 -7.37 2.11 -11.93
N TYR A 32 -6.42 2.95 -11.54
CA TYR A 32 -6.57 3.89 -10.44
C TYR A 32 -5.84 5.21 -10.69
N ASP A 33 -6.36 6.26 -10.06
CA ASP A 33 -5.75 7.59 -10.07
C ASP A 33 -4.61 7.69 -9.04
N LYS A 34 -4.79 7.05 -7.87
CA LYS A 34 -3.82 7.01 -6.77
C LYS A 34 -3.88 5.69 -6.00
N MET A 35 -2.73 5.26 -5.49
CA MET A 35 -2.57 4.12 -4.58
C MET A 35 -1.88 4.61 -3.31
N LEU A 36 -2.62 4.64 -2.21
CA LEU A 36 -2.09 5.01 -0.90
C LEU A 36 -1.55 3.76 -0.19
N VAL A 37 -0.26 3.73 0.10
CA VAL A 37 0.40 2.57 0.73
C VAL A 37 0.77 2.93 2.16
N PHE A 38 0.03 2.39 3.13
CA PHE A 38 0.29 2.62 4.55
C PHE A 38 1.42 1.71 5.03
N LEU A 39 2.47 2.31 5.60
CA LEU A 39 3.73 1.65 5.93
C LEU A 39 4.01 1.78 7.42
N THR A 40 4.20 0.66 8.10
CA THR A 40 4.95 0.64 9.35
C THR A 40 6.43 0.87 9.08
N ALA A 41 7.22 1.20 10.11
CA ALA A 41 8.66 1.36 9.96
C ALA A 41 9.32 0.11 9.36
N GLU A 42 8.91 -1.08 9.81
CA GLU A 42 9.40 -2.35 9.26
C GLU A 42 9.02 -2.53 7.78
N ALA A 43 7.77 -2.25 7.41
CA ALA A 43 7.31 -2.42 6.03
C ALA A 43 8.00 -1.45 5.06
N ARG A 44 8.29 -0.23 5.51
CA ARG A 44 9.02 0.79 4.75
C ARG A 44 10.43 0.32 4.37
N GLU A 45 11.12 -0.36 5.27
CA GLU A 45 12.46 -0.86 5.00
C GLU A 45 12.43 -2.18 4.23
N ALA A 46 11.54 -3.10 4.60
CA ALA A 46 11.60 -4.47 4.10
C ALA A 46 10.89 -4.69 2.76
N THR A 47 9.79 -3.98 2.49
CA THR A 47 8.87 -4.33 1.38
C THR A 47 8.55 -3.17 0.45
N TYR A 48 8.54 -1.93 0.96
CA TYR A 48 8.28 -0.76 0.14
C TYR A 48 9.31 -0.51 -0.98
N PRO A 49 10.61 -0.85 -0.84
CA PRO A 49 11.57 -0.66 -1.94
C PRO A 49 11.17 -1.36 -3.24
N THR A 50 10.50 -2.50 -3.16
CA THR A 50 9.94 -3.21 -4.32
C THR A 50 8.94 -2.34 -5.09
N LEU A 51 8.07 -1.62 -4.39
CA LEU A 51 7.11 -0.70 -5.02
C LEU A 51 7.78 0.59 -5.47
N ALA A 52 8.69 1.15 -4.68
CA ALA A 52 9.41 2.37 -5.02
C ALA A 52 10.23 2.22 -6.31
N ALA A 53 10.81 1.04 -6.55
CA ALA A 53 11.55 0.72 -7.77
C ALA A 53 10.70 0.81 -9.05
N LEU A 54 9.37 0.73 -8.95
CA LEU A 54 8.46 0.89 -10.09
C LEU A 54 8.36 2.33 -10.59
N GLN A 55 8.80 3.31 -9.77
CA GLN A 55 8.79 4.74 -10.08
C GLN A 55 7.42 5.25 -10.56
N ASP A 56 6.33 4.68 -10.03
CA ASP A 56 4.97 5.05 -10.40
C ASP A 56 4.52 6.26 -9.57
N PRO A 57 4.31 7.45 -10.16
CA PRO A 57 3.99 8.67 -9.43
C PRO A 57 2.61 8.63 -8.77
N ARG A 58 1.78 7.63 -9.07
CA ARG A 58 0.46 7.44 -8.46
C ARG A 58 0.54 6.72 -7.11
N ILE A 59 1.68 6.12 -6.78
CA ILE A 59 1.89 5.38 -5.53
C ILE A 59 2.42 6.36 -4.47
N GLU A 60 1.65 6.58 -3.42
CA GLU A 60 1.98 7.50 -2.33
C GLU A 60 2.17 6.73 -1.01
N PRO A 61 3.37 6.74 -0.43
CA PRO A 61 3.62 6.09 0.85
C PRO A 61 3.12 6.95 2.01
N ILE A 62 2.50 6.32 3.00
CA ILE A 62 1.97 6.99 4.20
C ILE A 62 2.48 6.25 5.43
N ASP A 63 3.21 6.95 6.30
CA ASP A 63 3.72 6.33 7.52
C ASP A 63 2.63 6.18 8.58
N ILE A 64 2.59 4.98 9.17
CA ILE A 64 1.72 4.63 10.29
C ILE A 64 2.56 3.98 11.41
N PRO A 65 2.10 4.07 12.67
CA PRO A 65 2.73 3.30 13.74
C PRO A 65 2.52 1.80 13.55
N ASP A 66 3.26 1.00 14.31
CA ASP A 66 3.20 -0.46 14.26
C ASP A 66 1.84 -1.04 14.72
N GLY A 67 1.04 -0.26 15.44
CA GLY A 67 -0.30 -0.67 15.89
C GLY A 67 -0.26 -1.67 17.05
N ARG A 68 0.79 -1.65 17.87
CA ARG A 68 0.97 -2.56 19.02
C ARG A 68 0.13 -2.18 20.23
N THR A 69 -0.30 -0.92 20.31
CA THR A 69 -1.17 -0.41 21.37
C THR A 69 -2.47 0.13 20.81
N SER A 70 -3.52 0.20 21.64
CA SER A 70 -4.80 0.81 21.23
C SER A 70 -4.61 2.27 20.77
N ALA A 71 -3.73 3.03 21.42
CA ALA A 71 -3.41 4.39 21.01
C ALA A 71 -2.80 4.45 19.60
N GLU A 72 -1.86 3.54 19.29
CA GLU A 72 -1.27 3.44 17.95
C GLU A 72 -2.31 3.02 16.90
N MET A 73 -3.21 2.10 17.21
CA MET A 73 -4.30 1.72 16.30
C MET A 73 -5.22 2.91 15.98
N TRP A 74 -5.58 3.71 16.99
CA TRP A 74 -6.36 4.94 16.80
C TRP A 74 -5.61 5.99 15.96
N GLN A 75 -4.29 6.07 16.12
CA GLN A 75 -3.47 6.94 15.29
C GLN A 75 -3.48 6.47 13.83
N THR A 76 -3.34 5.17 13.56
CA THR A 76 -3.47 4.60 12.21
C THR A 76 -4.83 4.93 11.59
N PHE A 77 -5.92 4.77 12.36
CA PHE A 77 -7.26 5.12 11.90
C PHE A 77 -7.37 6.62 11.56
N SER A 78 -6.85 7.48 12.43
CA SER A 78 -6.85 8.93 12.21
C SER A 78 -6.13 9.29 10.91
N ARG A 79 -4.92 8.75 10.69
CA ARG A 79 -4.16 8.92 9.44
C ARG A 79 -4.96 8.48 8.22
N LEU A 80 -5.61 7.32 8.28
CA LEU A 80 -6.44 6.81 7.19
C LEU A 80 -7.58 7.78 6.85
N THR A 81 -8.29 8.28 7.86
CA THR A 81 -9.43 9.19 7.63
C THR A 81 -8.99 10.54 7.05
N GLU A 82 -7.84 11.08 7.47
CA GLU A 82 -7.29 12.34 6.95
C GLU A 82 -7.03 12.27 5.44
N VAL A 83 -6.34 11.21 5.01
CA VAL A 83 -5.89 11.07 3.62
C VAL A 83 -7.01 10.66 2.68
N VAL A 84 -7.94 9.80 3.13
CA VAL A 84 -9.12 9.44 2.35
C VAL A 84 -10.06 10.64 2.20
N ALA A 85 -10.28 11.42 3.26
CA ALA A 85 -11.09 12.63 3.17
C ALA A 85 -10.47 13.70 2.25
N ALA A 86 -9.15 13.78 2.16
CA ALA A 86 -8.47 14.63 1.17
C ALA A 86 -8.64 14.10 -0.27
N GLY A 87 -8.57 12.79 -0.47
CA GLY A 87 -8.77 12.15 -1.77
C GLY A 87 -10.19 12.28 -2.31
N ILE A 88 -11.21 12.16 -1.44
CA ILE A 88 -12.62 12.35 -1.81
C ILE A 88 -12.90 13.81 -2.20
N ARG A 89 -12.32 14.79 -1.49
CA ARG A 89 -12.50 16.22 -1.76
C ARG A 89 -11.88 16.71 -3.08
N LYS A 90 -10.85 16.03 -3.59
CA LYS A 90 -10.22 16.38 -4.88
C LYS A 90 -10.98 15.87 -6.12
N ARG A 91 -12.10 15.18 -5.95
CA ARG A 91 -12.96 14.67 -7.04
C ARG A 91 -14.26 15.46 -7.25
N GLN A 92 -14.41 16.65 -6.65
CA GLN A 92 -15.50 17.59 -6.93
C GLN A 92 -15.05 18.72 -7.84
#